data_AF-A0A435YRA0-F1
#
_entry.id   AF-A0A435YRA0-F1
#
_cell.length_a   1.000
_cell.length_b   1.000
_cell.length_c   1.000
_cell.angle_alpha   90.00
_cell.angle_beta   90.00
_cell.angle_gamma   90.00
#
_symmetry.space_group_name_H-M   'P 1'
#
loop_
_entity.id
_entity.type
_entity.pdbx_description
1 polymer ?
#
loop_
_entity_poly.entity_id
_entity_poly.type
_entity_poly.pdbx_seq_one_letter_code
_entity_poly.pdbx_strand_id
1 'polypeptide(L)' 'LEESFELQLDLPLGLADEKRRPGTRKGLARFDADRAIDKIRERFGKQAVGYGTVALEAARSVPDQFRELAQKEL' A
#
# COMPACT_ATOMS: atom_id res chain seq x y z
N LEU A 1 -13.28 41.22 1.80
CA LEU A 1 -12.63 40.00 1.30
C LEU A 1 -11.73 39.53 2.42
N GLU A 2 -12.14 38.48 3.14
CA GLU A 2 -11.30 37.88 4.18
C GLU A 2 -10.18 37.09 3.50
N GLU A 3 -8.93 37.39 3.85
CA GLU A 3 -7.76 36.60 3.47
C GLU A 3 -7.78 35.27 4.23
N SER A 4 -8.24 34.22 3.56
CA SER A 4 -8.01 32.86 4.02
C SER A 4 -6.58 32.45 3.65
N PHE A 5 -5.65 32.50 4.60
CA PHE A 5 -4.36 31.81 4.46
C PHE A 5 -4.65 30.31 4.44
N GLU A 6 -4.25 29.61 3.36
CA GLU A 6 -4.27 28.15 3.35
C GLU A 6 -3.38 27.66 4.50
N LEU A 7 -4.01 27.14 5.56
CA LEU A 7 -3.31 26.52 6.67
C LEU A 7 -2.68 25.22 6.16
N GLN A 8 -1.45 25.32 5.63
CA GLN A 8 -0.67 24.14 5.26
C GLN A 8 -0.17 23.48 6.56
N LEU A 9 -0.84 22.40 6.95
CA LEU A 9 -0.40 21.54 8.02
C LEU A 9 0.79 20.71 7.51
N ASP A 10 2.00 21.05 7.95
CA ASP A 10 3.12 20.11 7.85
C ASP A 10 2.80 18.94 8.77
N LEU A 11 2.51 17.77 8.18
CA LEU A 11 2.37 16.51 8.90
C LEU A 11 3.73 15.79 8.89
N PRO A 12 4.56 15.92 9.94
CA PRO A 12 5.87 15.30 9.98
C PRO A 12 5.71 13.78 10.19
N LEU A 13 5.60 13.03 9.09
CA LEU A 13 5.45 11.57 9.10
C LEU A 13 6.72 10.81 9.60
N GLY A 14 7.79 11.51 9.98
CA GLY A 14 9.04 10.88 10.44
C GLY A 14 9.76 10.06 9.36
N LEU A 15 9.43 10.24 8.08
CA LEU A 15 9.90 9.40 6.97
C LEU A 15 11.29 9.79 6.42
N ALA A 16 12.08 10.54 7.19
CA ALA A 16 13.38 11.03 6.74
C ALA A 16 14.28 9.87 6.28
N ASP A 17 14.25 8.76 7.01
CA ASP A 17 15.06 7.55 6.76
C ASP A 17 14.30 6.46 5.99
N GLU A 18 13.03 6.67 5.63
CA GLU A 18 12.26 5.67 4.89
C GLU A 18 12.80 5.58 3.46
N LYS A 19 13.45 4.46 3.17
CA LYS A 19 14.11 4.17 1.89
C LYS A 19 13.15 4.22 0.70
N ARG A 20 11.85 4.07 0.94
CA ARG A 20 10.77 4.10 -0.06
C ARG A 20 9.88 5.33 0.04
N ARG A 21 10.31 6.39 0.75
CA ARG A 21 9.50 7.62 0.87
C ARG A 21 9.20 8.20 -0.53
N PRO A 22 8.03 8.85 -0.70
CA PRO A 22 7.68 9.54 -1.94
C PRO A 22 8.80 10.47 -2.42
N GLY A 23 9.01 10.55 -3.74
CA GLY A 23 10.04 11.39 -4.35
C GLY A 23 11.46 10.80 -4.39
N THR A 24 11.74 9.70 -3.68
CA THR A 24 13.01 8.97 -3.87
C THR A 24 12.95 8.06 -5.11
N ARG A 25 14.09 7.75 -5.72
CA ARG A 25 14.15 6.79 -6.85
C ARG A 25 13.51 5.44 -6.52
N LYS A 26 13.72 4.92 -5.31
CA LYS A 26 13.13 3.66 -4.85
C LYS A 26 11.62 3.78 -4.61
N GLY A 27 11.17 4.90 -4.04
CA GLY A 27 9.75 5.20 -3.86
C GLY A 27 9.02 5.30 -5.21
N LEU A 28 9.61 5.98 -6.19
CA LEU A 28 9.08 6.08 -7.56
C LEU A 28 8.96 4.72 -8.23
N ALA A 29 10.02 3.89 -8.18
CA ALA A 29 9.99 2.55 -8.74
C ALA A 29 8.91 1.66 -8.09
N ARG A 30 8.70 1.80 -6.77
CA ARG A 30 7.62 1.10 -6.06
C ARG A 30 6.24 1.58 -6.52
N PHE A 31 6.07 2.89 -6.67
CA PHE A 31 4.84 3.50 -7.16
C PHE A 31 4.49 3.03 -8.58
N ASP A 32 5.47 2.97 -9.49
CA ASP A 32 5.27 2.45 -10.84
C ASP A 32 4.82 0.99 -10.83
N ALA A 33 5.41 0.16 -9.97
CA ALA A 33 5.00 -1.23 -9.80
C ALA A 33 3.56 -1.34 -9.28
N ASP A 34 3.16 -0.52 -8.30
CA ASP A 34 1.79 -0.49 -7.79
C ASP A 34 0.80 -0.05 -8.89
N ARG A 35 1.15 0.98 -9.66
CA ARG A 35 0.37 1.43 -10.83
C ARG A 35 0.21 0.35 -11.91
N ALA A 36 1.23 -0.48 -12.12
CA ALA A 36 1.15 -1.60 -13.06
C ALA A 36 0.17 -2.68 -12.56
N ILE A 37 0.20 -3.02 -11.27
CA ILE A 37 -0.75 -3.95 -10.65
C ILE A 37 -2.18 -3.42 -10.78
N ASP A 38 -2.40 -2.12 -10.54
CA ASP A 38 -3.72 -1.50 -10.68
C ASP A 38 -4.26 -1.65 -12.10
N LYS A 39 -3.44 -1.37 -13.12
CA LYS A 39 -3.83 -1.54 -14.54
C LYS A 39 -4.20 -2.99 -14.86
N ILE A 40 -3.48 -3.98 -14.31
CA ILE A 40 -3.80 -5.40 -14.49
C ILE A 40 -5.16 -5.71 -13.86
N ARG A 41 -5.40 -5.24 -12.63
CA ARG A 41 -6.66 -5.48 -11.91
C ARG A 41 -7.86 -4.78 -12.55
N GLU A 42 -7.65 -3.59 -13.11
CA GLU A 42 -8.66 -2.87 -13.87
C GLU A 42 -9.08 -3.67 -15.12
N ARG A 43 -8.10 -4.23 -15.84
CA ARG A 43 -8.36 -4.97 -17.08
C ARG A 43 -8.90 -6.39 -16.88
N PHE A 44 -8.39 -7.10 -15.88
CA PHE A 44 -8.63 -8.54 -15.70
C PHE A 44 -9.42 -8.88 -14.43
N GLY A 45 -9.81 -7.87 -13.65
CA GLY A 45 -10.54 -8.01 -12.40
C GLY A 45 -9.64 -8.01 -11.17
N LYS A 46 -10.24 -7.70 -10.01
CA LYS A 46 -9.52 -7.51 -8.74
C LYS A 46 -8.67 -8.73 -8.31
N GLN A 47 -9.09 -9.93 -8.70
CA GLN A 47 -8.44 -11.20 -8.35
C GLN A 47 -7.28 -11.57 -9.29
N ALA A 48 -7.01 -10.77 -10.33
CA ALA A 48 -5.97 -11.07 -11.32
C ALA A 48 -4.54 -11.04 -10.76
N VAL A 49 -4.31 -10.29 -9.67
CA VAL A 49 -3.02 -10.23 -8.97
C VAL A 49 -3.26 -10.37 -7.47
N GLY A 50 -2.69 -11.42 -6.88
CA GLY A 50 -2.78 -11.73 -5.45
C GLY A 50 -1.51 -12.42 -4.95
N TYR A 51 -1.50 -12.76 -3.66
CA TYR A 51 -0.40 -13.51 -3.08
C TYR A 51 -0.45 -14.96 -3.53
N GLY A 52 0.68 -15.48 -4.01
CA GLY A 52 0.79 -16.87 -4.45
C GLY A 52 0.41 -17.85 -3.35
N THR A 53 0.74 -17.56 -2.09
CA THR A 53 0.31 -18.38 -0.93
C THR A 53 -1.21 -18.47 -0.85
N VAL A 54 -1.93 -17.34 -0.90
CA VAL A 54 -3.40 -17.30 -0.90
C VAL A 54 -4.00 -18.03 -2.11
N ALA A 55 -3.37 -17.94 -3.28
CA ALA A 55 -3.86 -18.58 -4.49
C ALA A 55 -3.61 -20.09 -4.56
N LEU A 56 -2.52 -20.56 -3.94
CA LEU A 56 -2.06 -21.96 -4.00
C LEU A 56 -2.42 -22.76 -2.74
N GLU A 57 -2.90 -22.11 -1.68
CA GLU A 57 -3.34 -22.78 -0.46
C GLU A 57 -4.59 -23.62 -0.74
N ALA A 58 -4.56 -24.89 -0.34
CA ALA A 58 -5.63 -25.85 -0.61
C ALA A 58 -6.97 -25.45 0.05
N ALA A 59 -6.91 -24.72 1.15
CA ALA A 59 -8.06 -24.05 1.75
C ALA A 59 -7.95 -22.56 1.47
N ARG A 60 -9.04 -21.93 1.01
CA ARG A 60 -9.13 -20.46 0.92
C ARG A 60 -9.15 -19.89 2.34
N SER A 61 -7.98 -19.75 2.93
CA SER A 61 -7.78 -19.27 4.29
C SER A 61 -6.97 -17.98 4.27
N VAL A 62 -7.11 -17.16 5.30
CA VAL A 62 -6.23 -16.00 5.51
C VAL A 62 -4.91 -16.54 6.05
N PRO A 63 -3.75 -16.23 5.42
CA PRO A 63 -2.47 -16.72 5.88
C PRO A 63 -2.23 -16.33 7.33
N ASP A 64 -1.61 -17.22 8.11
CA ASP A 64 -1.48 -17.08 9.56
C ASP A 64 -0.81 -15.76 9.97
N GLN A 65 0.19 -15.30 9.22
CA GLN A 65 0.85 -14.01 9.42
C GLN A 65 -0.12 -12.81 9.44
N PHE A 66 -1.18 -12.85 8.62
CA PHE A 66 -2.22 -11.82 8.62
C PHE A 66 -3.23 -12.04 9.73
N ARG A 67 -3.55 -13.31 10.04
CA ARG A 67 -4.46 -13.67 11.13
C ARG A 67 -3.91 -13.20 12.48
N GLU A 68 -2.62 -13.39 12.72
CA GLU A 68 -1.93 -13.00 13.94
C GLU A 68 -1.98 -11.48 14.18
N LEU A 69 -1.93 -10.67 13.11
CA LEU A 69 -2.03 -9.21 13.22
C LEU A 69 -3.39 -8.77 13.77
N ALA A 70 -4.47 -9.46 13.40
CA ALA A 70 -5.82 -9.16 13.88
C ALA A 70 -6.11 -9.71 15.29
N GLN A 71 -5.29 -10.65 15.78
CA GLN A 71 -5.45 -11.29 17.09
C GLN A 71 -4.68 -10.58 18.21
N LYS A 72 -3.86 -9.57 17.90
CA LYS A 72 -3.18 -8.76 18.91
C LYS A 72 -4.12 -7.66 19.40
N GLU A 73 -4.19 -7.49 20.72
CA GLU A 73 -4.85 -6.33 21.34
C GLU A 73 -4.14 -5.04 20.91
N LEU A 74 -4.92 -4.02 20.59
CA LEU A 74 -4.49 -2.70 20.12
C LEU A 74 -3.87 -1.85 21.22
#